data_AF-W4VJ88-F1
#
_entry.id   AF-W4VJ88-F1
#
_cell.length_a   1.000
_cell.length_b   1.000
_cell.length_c   1.000
_cell.angle_alpha   90.00
_cell.angle_beta   90.00
_cell.angle_gamma   90.00
#
_symmetry.space_group_name_H-M   'P 1'
#
loop_
_entity.id
_entity.type
_entity.pdbx_description
1 polymer ?
#
loop_
_entity_poly.entity_id
_entity_poly.type
_entity_poly.pdbx_seq_one_letter_code
_entity_poly.pdbx_strand_id
1 'polypeptide(L)'
;MKKRWRLIVHFFEKLSLKSRISFVFALSTFLLLSFTILISYISMSNILTNKLHTTFNSNLQQIRLSLENTVDDLNYVAQQIAFSDNISFKLNDYLHTAQSYDRVKVYEDIKNELNVITFSNPGVGLSLLYLEGQQEYLFYNHGVKDEFSLKNGPVLTEGYNMNTYGPHISMERYKNKYVMSIVRKLDVNYANDIYIYLESNLDLTNDLLEVDNVMNNAEYILLDDLNKVIYSENDNLPLKSTFNGG
;
A
#
# COMPACT_ATOMS: atom_id res chain seq x y z
N MET A 1 6.03 -40.42 -49.22
CA MET A 1 5.62 -41.18 -48.01
C MET A 1 5.64 -42.71 -48.16
N LYS A 2 5.05 -43.33 -49.19
CA LYS A 2 4.98 -44.81 -49.33
C LYS A 2 6.34 -45.55 -49.32
N LYS A 3 7.42 -44.92 -49.81
CA LYS A 3 8.77 -45.54 -49.90
C LYS A 3 9.47 -45.71 -48.54
N ARG A 4 9.32 -44.75 -47.62
CA ARG A 4 9.86 -44.83 -46.24
C ARG A 4 9.15 -45.90 -45.41
N TRP A 5 7.84 -46.02 -45.58
CA TRP A 5 7.05 -47.04 -44.89
C TRP A 5 7.41 -48.46 -45.35
N ARG A 6 7.61 -48.66 -46.66
CA ARG A 6 8.07 -49.95 -47.21
C ARG A 6 9.45 -50.36 -46.70
N LEU A 7 10.38 -49.41 -46.53
CA LEU A 7 11.71 -49.68 -45.95
C LEU A 7 11.64 -50.15 -44.50
N ILE A 8 10.76 -49.55 -43.69
CA ILE A 8 10.54 -49.95 -42.29
C ILE A 8 9.94 -51.37 -42.24
N VAL A 9 8.94 -51.66 -43.07
CA VAL A 9 8.31 -52.99 -43.12
C VAL A 9 9.31 -54.08 -43.53
N HIS A 10 10.12 -53.84 -44.55
CA HIS A 10 11.14 -54.80 -44.99
C HIS A 10 12.26 -55.02 -43.97
N PHE A 11 12.61 -53.98 -43.20
CA PHE A 11 13.54 -54.10 -42.09
C PHE A 11 12.98 -54.99 -40.98
N PHE A 12 11.70 -54.80 -40.62
CA PHE A 12 11.00 -55.65 -39.66
C PHE A 12 10.89 -57.11 -40.14
N GLU A 13 10.65 -57.35 -41.42
CA GLU A 13 10.56 -58.71 -42.00
C GLU A 13 11.87 -59.52 -41.89
N LYS A 14 13.03 -58.86 -41.85
CA LYS A 14 14.33 -59.53 -41.68
C LYS A 14 14.70 -59.86 -40.23
N LEU A 15 13.98 -59.33 -39.24
CA LEU A 15 14.24 -59.56 -37.82
C LEU A 15 13.59 -60.87 -37.33
N SER A 16 14.26 -61.57 -36.41
CA SER A 16 13.68 -62.75 -35.73
C SER A 16 12.48 -62.37 -34.86
N LEU A 17 11.56 -63.31 -34.63
CA LEU A 17 10.33 -63.09 -33.87
C LEU A 17 10.60 -62.47 -32.48
N LYS A 18 11.64 -62.94 -31.79
CA LYS A 18 12.09 -62.42 -30.49
C LYS A 18 12.49 -60.94 -30.55
N SER A 19 13.18 -60.53 -31.61
CA SER A 19 13.63 -59.15 -31.80
C SER A 19 12.48 -58.20 -32.14
N ARG A 20 11.47 -58.66 -32.90
CA ARG A 20 10.28 -57.85 -33.22
C ARG A 20 9.46 -57.54 -31.98
N ILE A 21 9.23 -58.55 -31.14
CA ILE A 21 8.50 -58.40 -29.88
C ILE A 21 9.23 -57.40 -28.97
N SER A 22 10.56 -57.57 -28.79
CA SER A 22 11.35 -56.67 -27.95
C SER A 22 11.33 -55.22 -28.45
N PHE A 23 11.34 -54.98 -29.77
CA PHE A 23 11.26 -53.64 -30.34
C PHE A 23 9.90 -52.98 -30.10
N VAL A 24 8.79 -53.72 -30.28
CA VAL A 24 7.44 -53.20 -30.01
C VAL A 24 7.28 -52.82 -28.54
N PHE A 25 7.80 -53.65 -27.61
CA PHE A 25 7.82 -53.32 -26.19
C PHE A 25 8.65 -52.06 -25.91
N ALA A 26 9.88 -51.97 -26.45
CA ALA A 26 10.74 -50.81 -26.25
C ALA A 26 10.09 -49.52 -26.78
N LEU A 27 9.50 -49.57 -27.98
CA LEU A 27 8.81 -48.42 -28.57
C LEU A 27 7.57 -48.01 -27.76
N SER A 28 6.80 -48.99 -27.27
CA SER A 28 5.64 -48.72 -26.43
C SER A 28 6.03 -48.06 -25.12
N THR A 29 7.05 -48.56 -24.42
CA THR A 29 7.57 -47.95 -23.19
C THR A 29 8.13 -46.56 -23.45
N PHE A 30 8.87 -46.38 -24.54
CA PHE A 30 9.43 -45.08 -24.91
C PHE A 30 8.33 -44.05 -25.21
N LEU A 31 7.30 -44.43 -25.96
CA LEU A 31 6.15 -43.58 -26.22
C LEU A 31 5.45 -43.18 -24.93
N LEU A 32 5.22 -44.15 -24.03
CA LEU A 32 4.58 -43.88 -22.74
C LEU A 32 5.39 -42.88 -21.91
N LEU A 33 6.70 -43.10 -21.77
CA LEU A 33 7.60 -42.20 -21.05
C LEU A 33 7.65 -40.81 -21.68
N SER A 34 7.72 -40.73 -23.01
CA SER A 34 7.73 -39.45 -23.73
C SER A 34 6.45 -38.66 -23.48
N PHE A 35 5.28 -39.33 -23.49
CA PHE A 35 4.01 -38.66 -23.17
C PHE A 35 3.95 -38.21 -21.72
N THR A 36 4.40 -39.02 -20.77
CA THR A 36 4.46 -38.62 -19.36
C THR A 36 5.33 -37.38 -19.15
N ILE A 37 6.51 -37.33 -19.77
CA ILE A 37 7.41 -36.17 -19.68
C ILE A 37 6.76 -34.92 -20.29
N LEU A 38 6.16 -35.04 -21.49
CA LEU A 38 5.49 -33.91 -22.15
C LEU A 38 4.32 -33.36 -21.33
N ILE A 39 3.44 -34.26 -20.86
CA ILE A 39 2.28 -33.87 -20.06
C ILE A 39 2.74 -33.27 -18.73
N SER A 40 3.74 -33.85 -18.07
CA SER A 40 4.31 -33.33 -16.83
C SER A 40 4.90 -31.94 -17.03
N TYR A 41 5.68 -31.72 -18.11
CA TYR A 41 6.27 -30.42 -18.40
C TYR A 41 5.21 -29.33 -18.62
N ILE A 42 4.20 -29.61 -19.47
CA ILE A 42 3.10 -28.66 -19.72
C ILE A 42 2.32 -28.39 -18.43
N SER A 43 2.01 -29.43 -17.67
CA SER A 43 1.24 -29.30 -16.42
C SER A 43 2.01 -28.49 -15.39
N MET A 44 3.30 -28.76 -15.22
CA MET A 44 4.15 -28.04 -14.27
C MET A 44 4.30 -26.56 -14.66
N SER A 45 4.50 -26.28 -15.96
CA SER A 45 4.58 -24.90 -16.46
C SER A 45 3.28 -24.13 -16.20
N ASN A 46 2.12 -24.76 -16.45
CA ASN A 46 0.83 -24.14 -16.21
C ASN A 46 0.56 -23.92 -14.73
N ILE A 47 0.86 -24.91 -13.88
CA ILE A 47 0.69 -24.80 -12.42
C ILE A 47 1.59 -23.69 -11.87
N LEU A 48 2.85 -23.62 -12.30
CA LEU A 48 3.78 -22.59 -11.86
C LEU A 48 3.29 -21.19 -12.26
N THR A 49 2.92 -21.01 -13.53
CA THR A 49 2.43 -19.72 -14.05
C THR A 49 1.16 -19.28 -13.35
N ASN A 50 0.20 -20.19 -13.15
CA ASN A 50 -1.02 -19.90 -12.42
C ASN A 50 -0.74 -19.53 -10.96
N LYS A 51 0.11 -20.30 -10.27
CA LYS A 51 0.50 -20.00 -8.89
C LYS A 51 1.13 -18.63 -8.78
N LEU A 52 2.08 -18.30 -9.67
CA LEU A 52 2.70 -16.97 -9.71
C LEU A 52 1.62 -15.89 -9.84
N HIS A 53 0.78 -15.93 -10.88
CA HIS A 53 -0.28 -14.93 -11.06
C HIS A 53 -1.23 -14.85 -9.86
N THR A 54 -1.66 -15.98 -9.30
CA THR A 54 -2.56 -15.96 -8.15
C THR A 54 -1.89 -15.36 -6.92
N THR A 55 -0.62 -15.68 -6.67
CA THR A 55 0.14 -15.13 -5.55
C THR A 55 0.33 -13.63 -5.72
N PHE A 56 0.78 -13.16 -6.90
CA PHE A 56 0.92 -11.73 -7.20
C PHE A 56 -0.39 -10.97 -7.00
N ASN A 57 -1.49 -11.44 -7.60
CA ASN A 57 -2.78 -10.76 -7.48
C ASN A 57 -3.30 -10.76 -6.05
N SER A 58 -3.18 -11.88 -5.33
CA SER A 58 -3.63 -11.96 -3.94
C SER A 58 -2.86 -11.04 -3.02
N ASN A 59 -1.55 -10.90 -3.27
CA ASN A 59 -0.69 -10.05 -2.48
C ASN A 59 -0.95 -8.56 -2.79
N LEU A 60 -0.99 -8.17 -4.07
CA LEU A 60 -1.38 -6.81 -4.46
C LEU A 60 -2.76 -6.43 -3.89
N GLN A 61 -3.69 -7.37 -3.84
CA GLN A 61 -4.99 -7.16 -3.20
C GLN A 61 -4.86 -6.96 -1.69
N GLN A 62 -4.01 -7.71 -0.99
CA GLN A 62 -3.76 -7.53 0.45
C GLN A 62 -3.11 -6.17 0.75
N ILE A 63 -2.09 -5.78 -0.01
CA ILE A 63 -1.44 -4.47 0.11
C ILE A 63 -2.48 -3.37 -0.11
N ARG A 64 -3.27 -3.45 -1.20
CA ARG A 64 -4.34 -2.50 -1.48
C ARG A 64 -5.33 -2.38 -0.32
N LEU A 65 -5.84 -3.51 0.19
CA LEU A 65 -6.79 -3.51 1.31
C LEU A 65 -6.17 -2.88 2.57
N SER A 66 -4.88 -3.14 2.83
CA SER A 66 -4.20 -2.54 3.98
C SER A 66 -4.06 -1.02 3.83
N LEU A 67 -3.79 -0.53 2.62
CA LEU A 67 -3.73 0.90 2.34
C LEU A 67 -5.11 1.55 2.48
N GLU A 68 -6.15 0.94 1.89
CA GLU A 68 -7.54 1.41 2.00
C GLU A 68 -7.97 1.50 3.47
N ASN A 69 -7.75 0.43 4.25
CA ASN A 69 -8.06 0.42 5.68
C ASN A 69 -7.30 1.50 6.46
N THR A 70 -6.02 1.73 6.15
CA THR A 70 -5.23 2.77 6.82
C THR A 70 -5.78 4.17 6.53
N VAL A 71 -6.19 4.44 5.29
CA VAL A 71 -6.83 5.72 4.93
C VAL A 71 -8.18 5.85 5.63
N ASP A 72 -8.97 4.79 5.69
CA ASP A 72 -10.27 4.78 6.36
C ASP A 72 -10.14 5.02 7.87
N ASP A 73 -9.15 4.40 8.52
CA ASP A 73 -8.84 4.60 9.94
C ASP A 73 -8.46 6.07 10.21
N LEU A 74 -7.55 6.65 9.41
CA LEU A 74 -7.18 8.06 9.53
C LEU A 74 -8.39 8.98 9.32
N ASN A 75 -9.24 8.67 8.36
CA ASN A 75 -10.45 9.43 8.08
C ASN A 75 -11.45 9.34 9.24
N TYR A 76 -11.66 8.15 9.82
CA TYR A 76 -12.54 7.98 10.97
C TYR A 76 -12.08 8.81 12.17
N VAL A 77 -10.78 8.80 12.48
CA VAL A 77 -10.21 9.62 13.56
C VAL A 77 -10.34 11.12 13.25
N ALA A 78 -10.03 11.54 12.02
CA ALA A 78 -10.17 12.93 11.61
C ALA A 78 -11.62 13.42 11.74
N GLN A 79 -12.60 12.56 11.42
CA GLN A 79 -14.01 12.86 11.61
C GLN A 79 -14.40 12.91 13.09
N GLN A 80 -13.93 11.97 13.91
CA GLN A 80 -14.18 11.96 15.35
C GLN A 80 -13.69 13.25 16.02
N ILE A 81 -12.53 13.76 15.60
CA ILE A 81 -12.00 15.05 16.07
C ILE A 81 -12.83 16.21 15.53
N ALA A 82 -13.09 16.25 14.22
CA ALA A 82 -13.76 17.37 13.58
C ALA A 82 -15.22 17.57 13.99
N PHE A 83 -15.91 16.49 14.37
CA PHE A 83 -17.30 16.52 14.82
C PHE A 83 -17.45 16.36 16.33
N SER A 84 -16.36 16.39 17.11
CA SER A 84 -16.47 16.48 18.57
C SER A 84 -16.89 17.89 18.95
N ASP A 85 -18.14 18.05 19.35
CA ASP A 85 -18.67 19.29 19.92
C ASP A 85 -17.76 19.82 21.04
N ASN A 86 -17.28 18.92 21.89
CA ASN A 86 -16.45 19.27 23.03
C ASN A 86 -15.08 19.84 22.61
N ILE A 87 -14.43 19.26 21.58
CA ILE A 87 -13.20 19.82 21.01
C ILE A 87 -13.49 21.17 20.35
N SER A 88 -14.54 21.26 19.54
CA SER A 88 -14.89 22.49 18.82
C SER A 88 -15.23 23.65 19.76
N PHE A 89 -16.00 23.40 20.83
CA PHE A 89 -16.33 24.41 21.84
C PHE A 89 -15.09 24.84 22.63
N LYS A 90 -14.30 23.91 23.14
CA LYS A 90 -13.08 24.23 23.88
C LYS A 90 -12.06 24.97 23.01
N LEU A 91 -11.93 24.59 21.73
CA LEU A 91 -11.03 25.26 20.81
C LEU A 91 -11.51 26.69 20.54
N ASN A 92 -12.80 26.91 20.36
CA ASN A 92 -13.38 28.24 20.28
C ASN A 92 -13.09 29.05 21.56
N ASP A 93 -13.28 28.47 22.74
CA ASP A 93 -13.00 29.14 24.02
C ASP A 93 -11.51 29.48 24.18
N TYR A 94 -10.61 28.56 23.79
CA TYR A 94 -9.16 28.77 23.83
C TYR A 94 -8.70 29.95 22.96
N LEU A 95 -9.35 30.15 21.81
CA LEU A 95 -9.03 31.21 20.86
C LEU A 95 -9.55 32.60 21.31
N HIS A 96 -10.63 32.63 22.10
CA HIS A 96 -11.23 33.88 22.59
C HIS A 96 -10.80 34.24 24.02
N THR A 97 -10.23 33.30 24.77
CA THR A 97 -9.73 33.56 26.13
C THR A 97 -8.37 34.26 26.08
N ALA A 98 -8.22 35.37 26.81
CA ALA A 98 -6.95 36.06 26.95
C ALA A 98 -5.87 35.14 27.55
N GLN A 99 -4.58 35.46 27.36
CA GLN A 99 -3.47 34.72 28.00
C GLN A 99 -3.59 34.79 29.53
N SER A 100 -4.23 33.78 30.11
CA SER A 100 -4.53 33.64 31.53
C SER A 100 -4.36 32.19 31.97
N TYR A 101 -4.47 31.95 33.28
CA TYR A 101 -4.52 30.60 33.84
C TYR A 101 -5.68 29.77 33.24
N ASP A 102 -6.82 30.40 32.95
CA ASP A 102 -7.97 29.71 32.36
C ASP A 102 -7.65 29.20 30.95
N ARG A 103 -6.88 29.95 30.15
CA ARG A 103 -6.43 29.51 28.82
C ARG A 103 -5.55 28.26 28.89
N VAL A 104 -4.69 28.16 29.91
CA VAL A 104 -3.85 26.96 30.14
C VAL A 104 -4.72 25.76 30.51
N LYS A 105 -5.77 25.95 31.31
CA LYS A 105 -6.69 24.87 31.66
C LYS A 105 -7.46 24.35 30.44
N VAL A 106 -8.02 25.24 29.62
CA VAL A 106 -8.72 24.87 28.38
C VAL A 106 -7.76 24.15 27.42
N TYR A 107 -6.51 24.60 27.33
CA TYR A 107 -5.47 23.92 26.54
C TYR A 107 -5.25 22.48 26.99
N GLU A 108 -5.03 22.25 28.29
CA GLU A 108 -4.84 20.89 28.83
C GLU A 108 -6.07 20.00 28.62
N ASP A 109 -7.27 20.56 28.72
CA ASP A 109 -8.52 19.82 28.48
C ASP A 109 -8.67 19.38 27.01
N ILE A 110 -8.26 20.21 26.04
CA ILE A 110 -8.23 19.83 24.62
C ILE A 110 -7.14 18.78 24.38
N LYS A 111 -5.94 19.00 24.94
CA LYS A 111 -4.81 18.07 24.80
C LYS A 111 -5.16 16.67 25.29
N ASN A 112 -5.80 16.58 26.45
CA ASN A 112 -6.21 15.31 27.03
C ASN A 112 -7.25 14.60 26.16
N GLU A 113 -8.20 15.34 25.60
CA GLU A 113 -9.23 14.78 24.74
C GLU A 113 -8.67 14.27 23.40
N LEU A 114 -7.80 15.05 22.76
CA LEU A 114 -7.07 14.62 21.57
C LEU A 114 -6.22 13.38 21.87
N ASN A 115 -5.51 13.36 23.00
CA ASN A 115 -4.71 12.21 23.41
C ASN A 115 -5.54 10.95 23.63
N VAL A 116 -6.73 11.07 24.24
CA VAL A 116 -7.65 9.92 24.41
C VAL A 116 -8.08 9.36 23.06
N ILE A 117 -8.44 10.25 22.12
CA ILE A 117 -8.81 9.85 20.75
C ILE A 117 -7.63 9.16 20.07
N THR A 118 -6.45 9.77 20.04
CA THR A 118 -5.29 9.22 19.33
C THR A 118 -4.78 7.93 19.97
N PHE A 119 -4.80 7.82 21.31
CA PHE A 119 -4.37 6.61 22.02
C PHE A 119 -5.33 5.43 21.80
N SER A 120 -6.62 5.72 21.64
CA SER A 120 -7.63 4.69 21.32
C SER A 120 -7.56 4.21 19.87
N ASN A 121 -6.77 4.89 19.02
CA ASN A 121 -6.62 4.60 17.60
C ASN A 121 -5.14 4.35 17.24
N PRO A 122 -4.60 3.15 17.50
CA PRO A 122 -3.18 2.83 17.31
C PRO A 122 -2.69 2.90 15.86
N GLY A 123 -3.62 2.98 14.90
CA GLY A 123 -3.32 3.25 13.48
C GLY A 123 -2.82 4.67 13.20
N VAL A 124 -2.96 5.59 14.16
CA VAL A 124 -2.47 6.97 14.08
C VAL A 124 -1.08 7.08 14.71
N GLY A 125 -0.11 7.57 13.95
CA GLY A 125 1.25 7.82 14.41
C GLY A 125 1.40 9.25 14.93
N LEU A 126 1.51 10.20 14.01
CA LEU A 126 1.56 11.63 14.33
C LEU A 126 0.16 12.23 14.23
N SER A 127 -0.21 13.05 15.20
CA SER A 127 -1.40 13.89 15.16
C SER A 127 -1.00 15.31 15.53
N LEU A 128 -1.42 16.30 14.75
CA LEU A 128 -1.18 17.70 15.06
C LEU A 128 -2.37 18.58 14.69
N LEU A 129 -2.59 19.59 15.51
CA LEU A 129 -3.57 20.64 15.27
C LEU A 129 -2.81 21.93 14.94
N TYR A 130 -3.03 22.44 13.74
CA TYR A 130 -2.25 23.51 13.12
C TYR A 130 -3.12 24.72 12.81
N LEU A 131 -2.65 25.91 13.20
CA LEU A 131 -3.23 27.18 12.78
C LEU A 131 -2.45 27.73 11.60
N GLU A 132 -3.07 27.72 10.42
CA GLU A 132 -2.40 28.17 9.20
C GLU A 132 -2.05 29.67 9.24
N GLY A 133 -2.96 30.50 9.78
CA GLY A 133 -2.74 31.95 9.86
C GLY A 133 -1.59 32.38 10.78
N GLN A 134 -1.24 31.56 11.78
CA GLN A 134 -0.17 31.84 12.76
C GLN A 134 1.08 30.97 12.54
N GLN A 135 1.00 29.98 11.63
CA GLN A 135 2.01 28.95 11.43
C GLN A 135 2.42 28.25 12.74
N GLU A 136 1.45 28.02 13.63
CA GLU A 136 1.67 27.47 14.97
C GLU A 136 1.01 26.10 15.12
N TYR A 137 1.70 25.18 15.81
CA TYR A 137 1.13 23.93 16.29
C TYR A 137 0.52 24.16 17.66
N LEU A 138 -0.79 24.01 17.81
CA LEU A 138 -1.40 24.04 19.14
C LEU A 138 -1.18 22.72 19.87
N PHE A 139 -1.39 21.62 19.17
CA PHE A 139 -1.32 20.29 19.76
C PHE A 139 -0.51 19.38 18.85
N TYR A 140 0.31 18.54 19.46
CA TYR A 140 1.01 17.46 18.79
C TYR A 140 1.28 16.35 19.80
N ASN A 141 1.09 15.09 19.40
CA ASN A 141 1.35 13.93 20.26
C ASN A 141 2.83 13.53 20.27
N HIS A 142 3.54 13.79 19.18
CA HIS A 142 4.98 13.57 19.01
C HIS A 142 5.65 14.83 18.47
N GLY A 143 6.96 14.94 18.66
CA GLY A 143 7.72 16.08 18.13
C GLY A 143 7.60 16.13 16.60
N VAL A 144 7.48 17.34 16.04
CA VAL A 144 7.40 17.58 14.60
C VAL A 144 8.78 18.00 14.06
N LYS A 145 9.08 17.67 12.81
CA LYS A 145 10.24 18.17 12.05
C LYS A 145 10.13 19.68 11.77
N ASP A 146 11.27 20.36 11.67
CA ASP A 146 11.30 21.81 11.49
C ASP A 146 10.74 22.28 10.13
N GLU A 147 10.77 21.41 9.12
CA GLU A 147 10.35 21.69 7.72
C GLU A 147 8.88 21.33 7.45
N PHE A 148 8.03 21.25 8.47
CA PHE A 148 6.64 20.83 8.29
C PHE A 148 5.84 21.78 7.38
N SER A 149 5.08 21.20 6.46
CA SER A 149 4.02 21.86 5.69
C SER A 149 2.70 21.10 5.84
N LEU A 150 1.55 21.68 5.51
CA LEU A 150 0.31 20.90 5.37
C LEU A 150 0.34 20.01 4.12
N LYS A 151 1.18 20.33 3.13
CA LYS A 151 1.25 19.66 1.83
C LYS A 151 2.55 18.87 1.69
N ASN A 152 2.69 17.78 2.47
CA ASN A 152 3.94 17.02 2.56
C ASN A 152 4.03 15.80 1.65
N GLY A 153 3.07 15.58 0.75
CA GLY A 153 3.03 14.36 -0.04
C GLY A 153 2.28 14.50 -1.35
N PRO A 154 2.33 13.44 -2.18
CA PRO A 154 1.48 13.34 -3.35
C PRO A 154 0.02 13.23 -2.89
N VAL A 155 -0.85 14.01 -3.51
CA VAL A 155 -2.28 13.96 -3.19
C VAL A 155 -2.86 12.66 -3.75
N LEU A 156 -3.53 11.89 -2.90
CA LEU A 156 -4.25 10.68 -3.28
C LEU A 156 -5.71 11.01 -3.60
N THR A 157 -6.36 11.82 -2.75
CA THR A 157 -7.74 12.24 -2.94
C THR A 157 -7.92 13.67 -2.42
N GLU A 158 -8.55 14.53 -3.22
CA GLU A 158 -8.96 15.88 -2.83
C GLU A 158 -10.45 15.91 -2.46
N GLY A 159 -10.77 16.53 -1.33
CA GLY A 159 -12.12 16.72 -0.85
C GLY A 159 -12.34 18.14 -0.35
N TYR A 160 -13.60 18.55 -0.22
CA TYR A 160 -13.98 19.95 0.10
C TYR A 160 -13.30 20.51 1.37
N ASN A 161 -13.19 19.71 2.43
CA ASN A 161 -12.55 20.10 3.70
C ASN A 161 -11.48 19.09 4.14
N MET A 162 -11.06 18.19 3.26
CA MET A 162 -10.20 17.06 3.61
C MET A 162 -9.38 16.60 2.43
N ASN A 163 -8.08 16.51 2.59
CA ASN A 163 -7.16 15.98 1.60
C ASN A 163 -6.42 14.78 2.17
N THR A 164 -6.38 13.69 1.41
CA THR A 164 -5.59 12.51 1.74
C THR A 164 -4.33 12.53 0.89
N TYR A 165 -3.19 12.28 1.52
CA TYR A 165 -1.89 12.19 0.87
C TYR A 165 -1.41 10.74 0.89
N GLY A 166 -0.88 10.31 -0.25
CA GLY A 166 -0.25 9.02 -0.40
C GLY A 166 1.09 8.93 0.33
N PRO A 167 1.87 7.87 0.06
CA PRO A 167 3.17 7.64 0.71
C PRO A 167 4.11 8.85 0.66
N HIS A 168 4.56 9.31 1.83
CA HIS A 168 5.62 10.31 1.99
C HIS A 168 6.38 10.05 3.30
N ILE A 169 7.55 10.67 3.45
CA ILE A 169 8.31 10.57 4.69
C ILE A 169 7.55 11.27 5.81
N SER A 170 7.38 10.58 6.94
CA SER A 170 6.75 11.11 8.14
C SER A 170 7.37 12.44 8.60
N MET A 171 6.54 13.34 9.11
CA MET A 171 6.91 14.60 9.74
C MET A 171 7.19 14.47 11.23
N GLU A 172 7.05 13.27 11.79
CA GLU A 172 7.48 13.02 13.15
C GLU A 172 9.01 13.13 13.24
N ARG A 173 9.50 13.89 14.21
CA ARG A 173 10.90 14.33 14.36
C ARG A 173 11.93 13.22 14.21
N TYR A 174 11.62 12.02 14.72
CA TYR A 174 12.55 10.89 14.75
C TYR A 174 12.12 9.73 13.85
N LYS A 175 11.07 9.91 13.02
CA LYS A 175 10.58 8.88 12.10
C LYS A 175 10.98 9.24 10.65
N ASN A 176 11.81 8.40 10.05
CA ASN A 176 12.19 8.48 8.63
C ASN A 176 11.63 7.28 7.87
N LYS A 177 10.31 7.11 7.95
CA LYS A 177 9.58 6.01 7.32
C LYS A 177 8.46 6.56 6.46
N TYR A 178 8.06 5.80 5.45
CA TYR A 178 6.93 6.15 4.60
C TYR A 178 5.62 5.95 5.35
N VAL A 179 4.79 6.98 5.37
CA VAL A 179 3.46 7.02 5.98
C VAL A 179 2.45 7.59 4.98
N MET A 180 1.17 7.36 5.23
CA MET A 180 0.09 8.13 4.62
C MET A 180 -0.41 9.19 5.59
N SER A 181 -1.00 10.26 5.08
CA SER A 181 -1.51 11.32 5.94
C SER A 181 -2.81 11.90 5.44
N ILE A 182 -3.53 12.56 6.33
CA ILE A 182 -4.76 13.28 6.03
C ILE A 182 -4.68 14.67 6.66
N VAL A 183 -5.11 15.68 5.90
CA VAL A 183 -5.34 17.04 6.39
C VAL A 183 -6.83 17.30 6.34
N ARG A 184 -7.42 17.70 7.46
CA ARG A 184 -8.82 18.09 7.52
C ARG A 184 -8.98 19.46 8.17
N LYS A 185 -9.76 20.33 7.53
CA LYS A 185 -10.13 21.62 8.09
C LYS A 185 -11.21 21.42 9.16
N LEU A 186 -11.03 22.05 10.32
CA LEU A 186 -11.99 22.04 11.41
C LEU A 186 -13.00 23.18 11.22
N ASP A 187 -14.29 22.89 11.39
CA ASP A 187 -15.36 23.89 11.28
C ASP A 187 -15.59 24.54 12.64
N VAL A 188 -14.66 25.44 13.02
CA VAL A 188 -14.77 26.25 14.23
C VAL A 188 -15.08 27.69 13.79
N ASN A 189 -16.11 28.30 14.39
CA ASN A 189 -16.69 29.57 13.96
C ASN A 189 -15.66 30.61 13.44
N TYR A 190 -15.56 30.64 12.11
CA TYR A 190 -15.25 31.73 11.17
C TYR A 190 -13.99 32.60 11.29
N ALA A 191 -13.16 32.51 12.32
CA ALA A 191 -12.00 33.42 12.44
C ALA A 191 -10.66 32.82 12.02
N ASN A 192 -10.44 31.50 12.18
CA ASN A 192 -9.13 30.89 11.99
C ASN A 192 -9.22 29.62 11.11
N ASP A 193 -8.31 29.51 10.14
CA ASP A 193 -8.12 28.31 9.35
C ASP A 193 -7.32 27.28 10.18
N ILE A 194 -8.08 26.42 10.86
CA ILE A 194 -7.54 25.38 11.73
C ILE A 194 -7.62 24.04 11.02
N TYR A 195 -6.51 23.31 11.05
CA TYR A 195 -6.38 22.00 10.45
C TYR A 195 -5.98 20.95 11.47
N ILE A 196 -6.56 19.77 11.39
CA ILE A 196 -5.98 18.56 11.96
C ILE A 196 -5.19 17.85 10.86
N TYR A 197 -3.95 17.51 11.15
CA TYR A 197 -3.11 16.63 10.34
C TYR A 197 -2.83 15.36 11.10
N LEU A 198 -3.11 14.23 10.47
CA LEU A 198 -2.85 12.91 11.03
C LEU A 198 -1.98 12.12 10.07
N GLU A 199 -1.00 11.39 10.59
CA GLU A 199 -0.22 10.40 9.86
C GLU A 199 -0.56 9.00 10.34
N SER A 200 -0.47 8.03 9.45
CA SER A 200 -0.55 6.62 9.81
C SER A 200 0.66 6.20 10.64
N ASN A 201 0.45 5.29 11.58
CA ASN A 201 1.55 4.62 12.26
C ASN A 201 2.25 3.59 11.36
N LEU A 202 1.54 3.12 10.32
CA LEU A 202 2.01 2.20 9.29
C LEU A 202 3.39 2.60 8.75
N ASP A 203 4.33 1.66 8.75
CA ASP A 203 5.57 1.76 7.99
C ASP A 203 5.39 1.04 6.66
N LEU A 204 5.09 1.80 5.60
CA LEU A 204 4.88 1.23 4.27
C LEU A 204 6.07 0.37 3.80
N THR A 205 7.29 0.81 4.13
CA THR A 205 8.54 0.13 3.76
C THR A 205 8.63 -1.26 4.40
N ASN A 206 8.47 -1.35 5.72
CA ASN A 206 8.72 -2.60 6.43
C ASN A 206 7.47 -3.47 6.63
N ASP A 207 6.30 -2.85 6.85
CA ASP A 207 5.07 -3.55 7.22
C ASP A 207 4.31 -4.09 5.99
N LEU A 208 4.54 -3.51 4.81
CA LEU A 208 3.82 -3.88 3.59
C LEU A 208 4.71 -4.32 2.42
N LEU A 209 5.87 -3.69 2.24
CA LEU A 209 6.72 -3.93 1.06
C LEU A 209 7.85 -4.94 1.34
N GLU A 210 8.46 -4.93 2.53
CA GLU A 210 9.52 -5.91 2.90
C GLU A 210 9.00 -7.32 3.28
N VAL A 211 7.72 -7.46 3.64
CA VAL A 211 7.10 -8.76 3.96
C VAL A 211 7.13 -9.71 2.75
N ASP A 212 7.37 -9.17 1.55
CA ASP A 212 7.43 -9.89 0.27
C ASP A 212 8.81 -10.34 -0.19
N ASN A 213 9.79 -10.47 0.71
CA ASN A 213 11.05 -11.18 0.41
C ASN A 213 10.87 -12.64 -0.08
N VAL A 214 9.63 -13.14 -0.21
CA VAL A 214 9.26 -14.34 -0.98
C VAL A 214 9.62 -14.21 -2.47
N MET A 215 9.65 -13.00 -3.02
CA MET A 215 9.85 -12.71 -4.45
C MET A 215 10.98 -11.70 -4.65
N ASN A 216 12.20 -12.03 -4.20
CA ASN A 216 13.43 -11.26 -4.51
C ASN A 216 13.35 -10.65 -5.92
N ASN A 217 13.20 -9.31 -6.01
CA ASN A 217 13.11 -8.46 -7.21
C ASN A 217 11.70 -8.01 -7.70
N ALA A 218 10.64 -8.10 -6.90
CA ALA A 218 9.43 -7.31 -7.20
C ALA A 218 9.67 -5.83 -6.85
N GLU A 219 9.20 -4.92 -7.70
CA GLU A 219 9.22 -3.47 -7.45
C GLU A 219 7.77 -2.97 -7.42
N TYR A 220 7.43 -2.21 -6.39
CA TYR A 220 6.09 -1.66 -6.21
C TYR A 220 5.97 -0.23 -6.70
N ILE A 221 4.84 0.05 -7.33
CA ILE A 221 4.41 1.40 -7.71
C ILE A 221 2.99 1.65 -7.20
N LEU A 222 2.74 2.87 -6.72
CA LEU A 222 1.38 3.33 -6.46
C LEU A 222 1.05 4.46 -7.42
N LEU A 223 -0.20 4.44 -7.90
CA LEU A 223 -0.72 5.41 -8.84
C LEU A 223 -1.89 6.19 -8.20
N ASP A 224 -2.05 7.45 -8.58
CA ASP A 224 -3.28 8.20 -8.31
C ASP A 224 -4.41 7.83 -9.30
N ASP A 225 -5.60 8.40 -9.07
CA ASP A 225 -6.79 8.22 -9.92
C ASP A 225 -6.58 8.67 -11.39
N LEU A 226 -5.51 9.41 -11.67
CA LEU A 226 -5.11 9.89 -12.99
C LEU A 226 -3.96 9.07 -13.60
N ASN A 227 -3.66 7.90 -13.04
CA ASN A 227 -2.55 7.03 -13.42
C ASN A 227 -1.17 7.68 -13.30
N LYS A 228 -0.99 8.64 -12.40
CA LYS A 228 0.32 9.23 -12.12
C LYS A 228 1.00 8.52 -10.97
N VAL A 229 2.30 8.31 -11.09
CA VAL A 229 3.11 7.68 -10.05
C VAL A 229 3.16 8.56 -8.80
N ILE A 230 2.60 8.07 -7.70
CA ILE A 230 2.66 8.73 -6.38
C ILE A 230 3.69 8.06 -5.46
N TYR A 231 4.10 6.84 -5.76
CA TYR A 231 5.19 6.14 -5.09
C TYR A 231 5.84 5.17 -6.07
N SER A 232 7.16 5.03 -6.00
CA SER A 232 7.90 4.03 -6.76
C SER A 232 9.15 3.60 -6.00
N GLU A 233 9.42 2.30 -5.99
CA GLU A 233 10.70 1.71 -5.58
C GLU A 233 11.76 1.77 -6.70
N ASN A 234 11.36 2.11 -7.92
CA ASN A 234 12.23 2.15 -9.09
C ASN A 234 12.53 3.59 -9.50
N ASP A 235 13.80 3.97 -9.45
CA ASP A 235 14.28 5.30 -9.85
C ASP A 235 13.93 5.67 -11.31
N ASN A 236 13.67 4.68 -12.17
CA ASN A 236 13.29 4.90 -13.58
C ASN A 236 11.84 5.34 -13.77
N LEU A 237 10.99 5.24 -12.73
CA LEU A 237 9.60 5.68 -12.75
C LEU A 237 9.43 6.89 -11.82
N PRO A 238 9.75 8.11 -12.29
CA PRO A 238 9.75 9.28 -11.44
C PRO A 238 8.33 9.63 -10.98
N LEU A 239 8.24 10.17 -9.76
CA LEU A 239 7.00 10.69 -9.20
C LEU A 239 6.32 11.70 -10.16
N LYS A 240 4.99 11.68 -10.19
CA LYS A 240 4.09 12.49 -11.04
C LYS A 240 4.18 12.18 -12.55
N SER A 241 4.98 11.20 -12.97
CA SER A 241 4.96 10.71 -14.35
C SER A 241 3.68 9.91 -14.61
N THR A 242 3.13 10.00 -15.83
CA THR A 242 1.98 9.19 -16.24
C THR A 242 2.46 7.77 -16.55
N PHE A 243 1.90 6.79 -15.86
CA PHE A 243 2.16 5.38 -16.14
C PHE A 243 1.25 4.92 -17.28
N ASN A 244 1.82 4.78 -18.47
CA ASN A 244 1.15 4.15 -19.61
C ASN A 244 1.48 2.66 -19.57
N GLY A 245 0.60 1.85 -18.96
CA GLY A 245 0.79 0.41 -18.84
C GLY A 245 1.18 -0.24 -20.17
N GLY A 246 2.32 -0.94 -20.19
CA GLY A 246 2.78 -1.76 -21.30
C GLY A 246 2.24 -3.18 -21.21
#